data_AF-W2M6Y3-F1
#
_entry.id   AF-W2M6Y3-F1
#
_cell.length_a   1.000
_cell.length_b   1.000
_cell.length_c   1.000
_cell.angle_alpha   90.00
_cell.angle_beta   90.00
_cell.angle_gamma   90.00
#
_symmetry.space_group_name_H-M   'P 1'
#
loop_
_entity.id
_entity.type
_entity.pdbx_description
1 polymer ?
#
loop_
_entity_poly.entity_id
_entity_poly.type
_entity_poly.pdbx_seq_one_letter_code
_entity_poly.pdbx_strand_id
1 'polypeptide(L)' 'MGRWLTIKQKRAMIKKASESPAMTQVELAAWAK' A
#
# COMPACT_ATOMS: atom_id res chain seq x y z
N MET A 1 7.32 5.27 17.38
CA MET A 1 7.28 5.94 16.05
C MET A 1 7.08 4.87 14.99
N GLY A 2 6.06 4.99 14.13
CA GLY A 2 5.79 4.00 13.08
C GLY A 2 6.95 3.90 12.10
N ARG A 3 7.25 2.68 11.62
CA ARG A 3 8.33 2.45 10.65
C ARG A 3 7.99 3.15 9.34
N TRP A 4 8.89 3.98 8.84
CA TRP A 4 8.71 4.65 7.55
C TRP A 4 8.79 3.63 6.41
N LEU A 5 7.89 3.77 5.42
CA LEU A 5 7.93 2.95 4.22
C LEU A 5 9.14 3.34 3.37
N THR A 6 9.82 2.34 2.82
CA THR A 6 10.78 2.56 1.76
C THR A 6 10.07 3.06 0.49
N ILE A 7 10.79 3.77 -0.38
CA ILE A 7 10.26 4.21 -1.68
C ILE A 7 9.71 3.03 -2.50
N LYS A 8 10.37 1.86 -2.43
CA LYS A 8 9.92 0.65 -3.12
C LYS A 8 8.55 0.18 -2.61
N GLN A 9 8.35 0.16 -1.30
CA GLN A 9 7.06 -0.21 -0.70
C GLN A 9 5.96 0.79 -1.07
N LYS A 10 6.26 2.10 -1.04
CA LYS A 10 5.31 3.13 -1.45
C LYS A 10 4.86 2.98 -2.90
N ARG A 11 5.80 2.71 -3.82
CA ARG A 11 5.48 2.47 -5.24
C ARG A 11 4.64 1.20 -5.45
N ALA A 12 4.96 0.11 -4.74
CA ALA A 12 4.19 -1.13 -4.81
C ALA A 12 2.74 -0.93 -4.34
N MET A 13 2.55 -0.16 -3.28
CA MET A 13 1.24 0.20 -2.74
C MET A 13 0.41 1.04 -3.71
N ILE A 14 1.03 2.04 -4.38
CA ILE A 14 0.36 2.85 -5.41
C ILE A 14 -0.04 1.99 -6.61
N LYS A 15 0.83 1.09 -7.05
CA LYS A 15 0.53 0.15 -8.14
C LYS A 15 -0.66 -0.75 -7.79
N LYS A 16 -0.66 -1.33 -6.58
CA LYS A 16 -1.75 -2.19 -6.11
C LYS A 16 -3.09 -1.45 -6.01
N ALA A 17 -3.07 -0.20 -5.55
CA ALA A 17 -4.26 0.65 -5.51
C ALA A 17 -4.79 0.98 -6.92
N SER A 18 -3.88 1.19 -7.89
CA SER A 18 -4.25 1.40 -9.30
C SER A 18 -4.83 0.14 -9.95
N GLU A 19 -4.33 -1.04 -9.62
CA GLU A 19 -4.83 -2.32 -10.14
C GLU A 19 -6.16 -2.75 -9.51
N SER A 20 -6.47 -2.25 -8.31
CA SER A 20 -7.64 -2.63 -7.54
C SER A 20 -8.25 -1.41 -6.86
N PRO A 21 -8.85 -0.48 -7.62
CA PRO A 21 -9.38 0.78 -7.07
C PRO A 21 -10.56 0.59 -6.11
N ALA A 22 -11.19 -0.60 -6.11
CA ALA A 22 -12.21 -0.98 -5.13
C ALA A 22 -11.64 -1.39 -3.76
N MET A 23 -10.32 -1.62 -3.67
CA MET A 23 -9.66 -2.02 -2.43
C MET A 23 -9.59 -0.84 -1.47
N THR A 24 -10.09 -1.01 -0.26
CA THR A 24 -10.08 0.04 0.76
C THR A 24 -8.66 0.27 1.29
N GLN A 25 -8.42 1.44 1.90
CA GLN A 25 -7.13 1.75 2.51
C GLN A 25 -6.72 0.74 3.59
N VAL A 26 -7.69 0.18 4.31
CA VAL A 26 -7.44 -0.83 5.36
C VAL A 26 -6.94 -2.14 4.75
N GLU A 27 -7.57 -2.60 3.67
CA GLU A 27 -7.14 -3.80 2.95
C GLU A 27 -5.77 -3.59 2.30
N LEU A 28 -5.55 -2.40 1.71
CA LEU A 28 -4.27 -2.03 1.11
C LEU A 28 -3.14 -2.02 2.15
N ALA A 29 -3.42 -1.51 3.35
CA ALA A 29 -2.48 -1.50 4.48
C ALA A 29 -2.24 -2.91 5.04
N ALA A 30 -3.24 -3.78 5.03
CA ALA A 30 -3.09 -5.19 5.41
C ALA A 30 -2.24 -5.98 4.41
N TRP A 31 -2.38 -5.70 3.10
CA TRP A 31 -1.54 -6.30 2.05
C TRP A 31 -0.08 -5.85 2.11
N ALA A 32 0.18 -4.62 2.55
CA ALA A 32 1.53 -4.04 2.59
C ALA A 32 2.36 -4.41 3.83
N LYS A 33 1.76 -5.10 4.81
CA LYS A 33 2.47 -5.65 5.99
C LYS A 33 3.32 -6.85 5.61
#